data_AF-A0A1C5L6B4-F1
#
_entry.id   AF-A0A1C5L6B4-F1
#
_cell.length_a   1.000
_cell.length_b   1.000
_cell.length_c   1.000
_cell.angle_alpha   90.00
_cell.angle_beta   90.00
_cell.angle_gamma   90.00
#
_symmetry.space_group_name_H-M   'P 1'
#
loop_
_entity.id
_entity.type
_entity.pdbx_description
1 polymer ?
#
loop_
_entity_poly.entity_id
_entity_poly.type
_entity_poly.pdbx_seq_one_letter_code
_entity_poly.pdbx_strand_id
1 'polypeptide(L)'
;MDTFVYKDHKKLRCGYTTGTCAAIAAQGAVRFLLTGSWKETEEIMTPKGIPVCVPLEEKTSGADWAECAVRKDAGDDYDVTNGILVYARAEFVKDKSFCEKAHMPRPENSVSGSVRERSENCLKLNVGKRQETERPVQRNVESREDLIRIDGGIGIGRVTKPGLDQPVGAAAINSVPRKMIQDAVYALLEEAGELFPVSITISIPAGVEAAKKTFNPVLGIEGGISVLGTSGIVEPMSEEALVETIRTHLNVLKAEGRKWVIAVPGNMGAGFLERYLVEHGKFCTDAHQGSNAADTDAAVEAEQMAYGELSTETEPSLLEGFMNSLVTMSNFVGKTIDLAAELGFSGILIAGHMGKLVKIGNGIMNTHSREADGRMDTMLSCALSAGTEDLELLRKIQRSNTTDEAMDHLKQAGIIEDTINVFLKRADWHLTHRSRGEVRTGMIVFGTKGEYLGETEGADAILRSALKELDQ
;
A
#
# COMPACT_ATOMS: atom_id res chain seq x y z
N MET A 1 8.00 6.99 -23.62
CA MET A 1 8.36 7.99 -22.57
C MET A 1 9.79 7.73 -22.14
N ASP A 2 10.63 8.77 -22.09
CA ASP A 2 12.05 8.69 -21.74
C ASP A 2 12.35 9.49 -20.45
N THR A 3 11.83 9.03 -19.32
CA THR A 3 12.10 9.64 -18.00
C THR A 3 12.96 8.72 -17.16
N PHE A 4 13.96 9.30 -16.50
CA PHE A 4 14.94 8.58 -15.70
C PHE A 4 15.13 9.24 -14.35
N VAL A 5 15.39 8.42 -13.34
CA VAL A 5 15.82 8.85 -12.01
C VAL A 5 17.19 8.26 -11.71
N TYR A 6 17.96 8.94 -10.87
CA TYR A 6 19.25 8.43 -10.38
C TYR A 6 19.06 7.87 -8.98
N LYS A 7 19.28 6.57 -8.82
CA LYS A 7 19.32 5.90 -7.50
C LYS A 7 20.56 5.03 -7.44
N ASP A 8 21.25 5.05 -6.31
CA ASP A 8 22.48 4.27 -6.10
C ASP A 8 23.54 4.47 -7.19
N HIS A 9 23.70 5.71 -7.67
CA HIS A 9 24.58 6.05 -8.80
C HIS A 9 24.25 5.33 -10.11
N LYS A 10 23.08 4.68 -10.20
CA LYS A 10 22.55 4.07 -11.42
C LYS A 10 21.45 4.96 -11.98
N LYS A 11 21.49 5.15 -13.29
CA LYS A 11 20.41 5.76 -14.04
C LYS A 11 19.35 4.69 -14.29
N LEU A 12 18.16 4.88 -13.75
CA LEU A 12 17.05 3.93 -13.83
C LEU A 12 15.89 4.56 -14.59
N ARG A 13 15.29 3.81 -15.51
CA ARG A 13 14.15 4.22 -16.31
C ARG A 13 12.86 4.14 -15.49
N CYS A 14 12.08 5.21 -15.54
CA CYS A 14 10.75 5.23 -14.96
C CYS A 14 9.75 4.48 -15.86
N GLY A 15 8.74 3.91 -15.24
CA GLY A 15 7.58 3.33 -15.90
C GLY A 15 6.33 4.18 -15.73
N TYR A 16 5.19 3.59 -16.05
CA TYR A 16 3.88 4.18 -15.83
C TYR A 16 2.96 3.23 -15.05
N THR A 17 2.07 3.82 -14.27
CA THR A 17 1.25 3.09 -13.29
C THR A 17 0.13 2.28 -13.95
N THR A 18 -0.47 1.35 -13.20
CA THR A 18 -1.71 0.68 -13.63
C THR A 18 -2.83 1.69 -13.89
N GLY A 19 -2.91 2.78 -13.11
CA GLY A 19 -3.85 3.87 -13.34
C GLY A 19 -3.66 4.58 -14.67
N THR A 20 -2.42 4.86 -15.07
CA THR A 20 -2.09 5.43 -16.38
C THR A 20 -2.50 4.48 -17.50
N CYS A 21 -2.21 3.18 -17.38
CA CYS A 21 -2.64 2.18 -18.37
C CYS A 21 -4.16 2.16 -18.52
N ALA A 22 -4.89 2.15 -17.39
CA ALA A 22 -6.35 2.11 -17.38
C ALA A 22 -6.96 3.36 -18.02
N ALA A 23 -6.42 4.55 -17.74
CA ALA A 23 -6.88 5.81 -18.34
C ALA A 23 -6.64 5.85 -19.86
N ILE A 24 -5.45 5.43 -20.32
CA ILE A 24 -5.14 5.37 -21.75
C ILE A 24 -6.02 4.32 -22.47
N ALA A 25 -6.19 3.14 -21.88
CA ALA A 25 -7.07 2.12 -22.43
C ALA A 25 -8.52 2.61 -22.51
N ALA A 26 -9.03 3.31 -21.49
CA ALA A 26 -10.36 3.89 -21.49
C ALA A 26 -10.52 4.97 -22.58
N GLN A 27 -9.51 5.85 -22.74
CA GLN A 27 -9.47 6.85 -23.82
C GLN A 27 -9.54 6.18 -25.19
N GLY A 28 -8.74 5.14 -25.42
CA GLY A 28 -8.72 4.37 -26.67
C GLY A 28 -10.07 3.69 -26.96
N ALA A 29 -10.65 3.02 -25.96
CA ALA A 29 -11.93 2.34 -26.08
C ALA A 29 -13.07 3.32 -26.40
N VAL A 30 -13.13 4.46 -25.71
CA VAL A 30 -14.15 5.48 -25.97
C VAL A 30 -13.97 6.11 -27.34
N ARG A 31 -12.74 6.45 -27.74
CA ARG A 31 -12.50 6.98 -29.09
C ARG A 31 -12.95 5.99 -30.16
N PHE A 32 -12.62 4.72 -29.99
CA PHE A 32 -13.00 3.68 -30.94
C PHE A 32 -14.53 3.50 -30.99
N LEU A 33 -15.20 3.55 -29.83
CA LEU A 33 -16.67 3.53 -29.72
C LEU A 33 -17.34 4.71 -30.44
N LEU A 34 -16.85 5.94 -30.23
CA LEU A 34 -17.46 7.15 -30.78
C LEU A 34 -17.23 7.31 -32.29
N THR A 35 -16.04 6.96 -32.77
CA THR A 35 -15.63 7.27 -34.15
C THR A 35 -15.66 6.07 -35.09
N GLY A 36 -15.75 4.86 -34.55
CA GLY A 36 -15.53 3.61 -35.30
C GLY A 36 -14.12 3.45 -35.88
N SER A 37 -13.21 4.41 -35.60
CA SER A 37 -11.87 4.46 -36.17
C SER A 37 -10.83 4.09 -35.12
N TRP A 38 -9.87 3.25 -35.52
CA TRP A 38 -8.78 2.81 -34.64
C TRP A 38 -7.57 3.73 -34.74
N LYS A 39 -6.97 4.04 -33.58
CA LYS A 39 -5.64 4.65 -33.46
C LYS A 39 -4.67 3.64 -32.89
N GLU A 40 -3.44 3.63 -33.41
CA GLU A 40 -2.40 2.72 -32.91
C GLU A 40 -1.80 3.17 -31.56
N THR A 41 -1.93 4.45 -31.22
CA THR A 41 -1.37 5.04 -29.99
C THR A 41 -2.32 6.07 -29.39
N GLU A 42 -2.27 6.20 -28.07
CA GLU A 42 -2.95 7.26 -27.32
C GLU A 42 -1.99 7.90 -26.33
N GLU A 43 -2.25 9.16 -26.00
CA GLU A 43 -1.45 9.96 -25.08
C GLU A 43 -2.34 10.58 -24.01
N ILE A 44 -1.86 10.58 -22.76
CA ILE A 44 -2.46 11.35 -21.66
C ILE A 44 -1.39 12.12 -20.89
N MET A 45 -1.82 13.21 -20.24
CA MET A 45 -1.02 13.92 -19.25
C MET A 45 -1.20 13.27 -17.88
N THR A 46 -0.11 12.87 -17.23
CA THR A 46 -0.16 12.30 -15.88
C THR A 46 -0.27 13.39 -14.80
N PRO A 47 -0.73 13.06 -13.57
CA PRO A 47 -0.72 14.01 -12.45
C PRO A 47 0.65 14.64 -12.15
N LYS A 48 1.75 13.95 -12.50
CA LYS A 48 3.12 14.47 -12.39
C LYS A 48 3.49 15.49 -13.48
N GLY A 49 2.58 15.78 -14.41
CA GLY A 49 2.83 16.67 -15.55
C GLY A 49 3.72 16.05 -16.63
N ILE A 50 3.84 14.72 -16.65
CA ILE A 50 4.63 14.00 -17.66
C ILE A 50 3.68 13.35 -18.67
N PRO A 51 3.81 13.64 -19.98
CA PRO A 51 2.99 12.99 -21.00
C PRO A 51 3.42 11.53 -21.19
N VAL A 52 2.44 10.64 -21.28
CA VAL A 52 2.63 9.21 -21.53
C VAL A 52 1.89 8.86 -22.81
N CYS A 53 2.66 8.56 -23.87
CA CYS A 53 2.17 8.07 -25.15
C CYS A 53 2.60 6.62 -25.34
N VAL A 54 1.64 5.72 -25.55
CA VAL A 54 1.85 4.26 -25.62
C VAL A 54 0.97 3.63 -26.69
N PRO A 55 1.37 2.47 -27.24
CA PRO A 55 0.53 1.72 -28.17
C PRO A 55 -0.72 1.18 -27.50
N LEU A 56 -1.82 1.18 -28.24
CA LEU A 56 -2.99 0.40 -27.88
C LEU A 56 -2.83 -1.02 -28.43
N GLU A 57 -3.19 -2.00 -27.62
CA GLU A 57 -3.10 -3.43 -27.93
C GLU A 57 -4.49 -4.07 -27.86
N GLU A 58 -4.64 -5.27 -28.45
CA GLU A 58 -5.82 -6.15 -28.36
C GLU A 58 -7.18 -5.43 -28.41
N LYS A 59 -7.63 -5.11 -29.62
CA LYS A 59 -8.93 -4.43 -29.85
C LYS A 59 -10.06 -5.39 -30.20
N THR A 60 -11.24 -5.08 -29.69
CA THR A 60 -12.49 -5.71 -30.11
C THR A 60 -13.66 -4.75 -29.93
N SER A 61 -14.74 -4.91 -30.69
CA SER A 61 -15.89 -3.99 -30.66
C SER A 61 -17.18 -4.69 -31.08
N GLY A 62 -18.30 -4.17 -30.60
CA GLY A 62 -19.65 -4.54 -31.01
C GLY A 62 -20.47 -3.32 -31.40
N ALA A 63 -21.79 -3.48 -31.46
CA ALA A 63 -22.70 -2.41 -31.89
C ALA A 63 -22.71 -1.20 -30.94
N ASP A 64 -22.61 -1.44 -29.62
CA ASP A 64 -22.74 -0.40 -28.59
C ASP A 64 -21.57 -0.41 -27.59
N TRP A 65 -20.48 -1.10 -27.93
CA TRP A 65 -19.33 -1.24 -27.06
C TRP A 65 -18.02 -1.37 -27.84
N ALA A 66 -16.91 -0.93 -27.23
CA ALA A 66 -15.57 -1.13 -27.73
C ALA A 66 -14.61 -1.43 -26.58
N GLU A 67 -13.54 -2.17 -26.84
CA GLU A 67 -12.56 -2.57 -25.86
C GLU A 67 -11.16 -2.55 -26.49
N CYS A 68 -10.18 -2.11 -25.70
CA CYS A 68 -8.78 -2.24 -26.01
C CYS A 68 -7.95 -2.40 -24.75
N ALA A 69 -6.68 -2.73 -24.91
CA ALA A 69 -5.74 -2.92 -23.83
C ALA A 69 -4.52 -1.98 -23.94
N VAL A 70 -3.88 -1.76 -22.80
CA VAL A 70 -2.55 -1.14 -22.72
C VAL A 70 -1.66 -2.05 -21.89
N ARG A 71 -0.46 -2.34 -22.39
CA ARG A 71 0.54 -3.11 -21.65
C ARG A 71 1.28 -2.22 -20.67
N LYS A 72 1.30 -2.64 -19.41
CA LYS A 72 2.04 -1.94 -18.37
C LYS A 72 3.55 -2.11 -18.55
N ASP A 73 4.26 -1.00 -18.42
CA ASP A 73 5.72 -0.97 -18.37
C ASP A 73 6.15 -0.26 -17.07
N ALA A 74 6.76 -1.01 -16.16
CA ALA A 74 7.23 -0.53 -14.86
C ALA A 74 8.62 0.13 -14.91
N GLY A 75 9.24 0.24 -16.10
CA GLY A 75 10.60 0.75 -16.19
C GLY A 75 11.61 -0.29 -15.70
N ASP A 76 12.58 0.18 -14.93
CA ASP A 76 13.55 -0.69 -14.24
C ASP A 76 13.10 -1.08 -12.82
N ASP A 77 11.84 -0.83 -12.46
CA ASP A 77 11.27 -1.24 -11.17
C ASP A 77 10.90 -2.74 -11.17
N TYR A 78 11.21 -3.44 -10.08
CA TYR A 78 10.78 -4.82 -9.89
C TYR A 78 9.31 -4.84 -9.44
N ASP A 79 8.41 -4.76 -10.41
CA ASP A 79 6.96 -4.72 -10.19
C ASP A 79 6.30 -5.99 -10.74
N VAL A 80 5.57 -6.70 -9.88
CA VAL A 80 4.86 -7.95 -10.23
C VAL A 80 3.81 -7.76 -11.35
N THR A 81 3.36 -6.53 -11.55
CA THR A 81 2.38 -6.16 -12.58
C THR A 81 3.01 -5.68 -13.88
N ASN A 82 4.35 -5.67 -13.98
CA ASN A 82 5.04 -5.31 -15.21
C ASN A 82 4.69 -6.28 -16.36
N GLY A 83 4.45 -5.74 -17.55
CA GLY A 83 4.11 -6.50 -18.75
C GLY A 83 2.65 -6.99 -18.84
N ILE A 84 1.85 -6.82 -17.78
CA ILE A 84 0.44 -7.19 -17.77
C ILE A 84 -0.38 -6.25 -18.65
N LEU A 85 -1.37 -6.80 -19.35
CA LEU A 85 -2.36 -6.05 -20.12
C LEU A 85 -3.49 -5.53 -19.23
N VAL A 86 -3.74 -4.22 -19.32
CA VAL A 86 -4.86 -3.54 -18.68
C VAL A 86 -5.89 -3.22 -19.74
N TYR A 87 -7.04 -3.88 -19.67
CA TYR A 87 -8.15 -3.73 -20.60
C TYR A 87 -9.12 -2.66 -20.09
N ALA A 88 -9.70 -1.91 -21.00
CA ALA A 88 -10.85 -1.07 -20.73
C ALA A 88 -11.93 -1.34 -21.77
N ARG A 89 -13.14 -1.63 -21.30
CA ARG A 89 -14.33 -1.68 -22.14
C ARG A 89 -15.16 -0.43 -21.93
N ALA A 90 -15.53 0.23 -23.01
CA ALA A 90 -16.47 1.34 -23.04
C ALA A 90 -17.80 0.90 -23.66
N GLU A 91 -18.92 1.28 -23.04
CA GLU A 91 -20.28 0.98 -23.50
C GLU A 91 -21.19 2.19 -23.35
N PHE A 92 -22.09 2.43 -24.30
CA PHE A 92 -23.13 3.44 -24.11
C PHE A 92 -24.14 2.97 -23.05
N VAL A 93 -24.47 3.82 -22.09
CA VAL A 93 -25.46 3.50 -21.07
C VAL A 93 -26.87 3.60 -21.67
N LYS A 94 -27.54 2.45 -21.82
CA LYS A 94 -28.94 2.38 -22.27
C LYS A 94 -29.90 2.58 -21.10
N ASP A 95 -29.98 3.79 -20.54
CA ASP A 95 -30.93 4.06 -19.44
C ASP A 95 -32.31 4.48 -19.98
N LYS A 96 -33.35 3.67 -19.71
CA LYS A 96 -34.75 3.96 -20.09
C LYS A 96 -35.31 5.21 -19.39
N SER A 97 -34.71 5.62 -18.28
CA SER A 97 -35.15 6.76 -17.44
C SER A 97 -34.73 8.13 -18.00
N PHE A 98 -33.78 8.18 -18.94
CA PHE A 98 -33.22 9.43 -19.47
C PHE A 98 -33.93 9.89 -20.76
N CYS A 99 -34.36 8.96 -21.61
CA CYS A 99 -35.08 9.25 -22.86
C CYS A 99 -36.42 9.99 -22.66
N GLU A 100 -37.01 9.98 -21.47
CA GLU A 100 -38.22 10.75 -21.17
C GLU A 100 -37.94 12.24 -20.87
N LYS A 101 -36.70 12.60 -20.48
CA LYS A 101 -36.31 13.98 -20.20
C LYS A 101 -35.70 14.70 -21.41
N ALA A 102 -35.08 13.97 -22.33
CA ALA A 102 -34.60 14.52 -23.60
C ALA A 102 -35.65 14.28 -24.70
N HIS A 103 -36.45 15.29 -25.04
CA HIS A 103 -37.30 15.27 -26.22
C HIS A 103 -36.43 15.12 -27.49
N MET A 104 -36.29 13.89 -27.98
CA MET A 104 -35.59 13.56 -29.23
C MET A 104 -36.58 13.52 -30.40
N PRO A 105 -36.30 14.17 -31.55
CA PRO A 105 -36.81 13.73 -32.83
C PRO A 105 -35.89 12.65 -33.41
N ARG A 106 -36.50 11.58 -33.95
CA ARG A 106 -35.80 10.50 -34.64
C ARG A 106 -35.19 11.00 -35.96
N PRO A 107 -34.00 10.54 -36.39
CA PRO A 107 -33.58 10.73 -37.76
C PRO A 107 -34.31 9.72 -38.65
N GLU A 108 -35.21 10.22 -39.49
CA GLU A 108 -35.77 9.44 -40.58
C GLU A 108 -34.73 9.27 -41.70
N ASN A 109 -34.69 8.07 -42.24
CA ASN A 109 -33.94 7.72 -43.45
C ASN A 109 -34.30 8.65 -44.61
N SER A 110 -33.32 9.28 -45.24
CA SER A 110 -33.43 9.63 -46.66
C SER A 110 -32.08 9.71 -47.35
N VAL A 111 -31.95 8.87 -48.37
CA VAL A 111 -30.89 8.83 -49.38
C VAL A 111 -31.06 10.01 -50.37
N SER A 112 -29.94 10.41 -50.98
CA SER A 112 -29.75 11.12 -52.26
C SER A 112 -29.52 12.64 -52.23
N GLY A 113 -28.46 13.07 -52.93
CA GLY A 113 -28.30 14.49 -53.32
C GLY A 113 -26.86 14.99 -53.56
N SER A 114 -26.24 14.55 -54.66
CA SER A 114 -25.24 15.24 -55.50
C SER A 114 -24.29 16.34 -54.95
N VAL A 115 -23.00 16.07 -55.17
CA VAL A 115 -21.86 16.97 -55.45
C VAL A 115 -22.22 18.37 -55.98
N ARG A 116 -21.61 19.42 -55.40
CA ARG A 116 -21.14 20.62 -56.12
C ARG A 116 -20.02 21.34 -55.35
N GLU A 117 -18.91 21.55 -56.07
CA GLU A 117 -17.76 22.37 -55.71
C GLU A 117 -18.09 23.87 -55.63
N ARG A 118 -17.34 24.62 -54.80
CA ARG A 118 -16.74 25.97 -55.03
C ARG A 118 -16.19 26.51 -53.71
N SER A 119 -14.87 26.52 -53.49
CA SER A 119 -13.90 27.58 -53.81
C SER A 119 -13.99 28.83 -52.93
N GLU A 120 -13.01 28.94 -52.03
CA GLU A 120 -12.19 30.11 -51.64
C GLU A 120 -12.79 31.51 -51.38
N ASN A 121 -12.26 32.09 -50.28
CA ASN A 121 -12.03 33.50 -49.99
C ASN A 121 -13.25 34.41 -49.71
N CYS A 122 -13.32 34.95 -48.49
CA CYS A 122 -12.89 36.33 -48.24
C CYS A 122 -12.97 36.71 -46.74
N LEU A 123 -11.82 37.09 -46.18
CA LEU A 123 -11.70 37.91 -44.97
C LEU A 123 -12.44 39.25 -45.18
N LYS A 124 -13.39 39.59 -44.30
CA LYS A 124 -13.69 40.98 -43.93
C LYS A 124 -14.06 41.10 -42.46
N LEU A 125 -13.19 41.80 -41.73
CA LEU A 125 -13.48 42.47 -40.47
C LEU A 125 -14.66 43.42 -40.66
N ASN A 126 -15.61 43.41 -39.72
CA ASN A 126 -16.43 44.57 -39.42
C ASN A 126 -16.63 44.67 -37.90
N VAL A 127 -16.02 45.71 -37.34
CA VAL A 127 -16.24 46.21 -35.99
C VAL A 127 -17.59 46.91 -35.98
N GLY A 128 -18.52 46.44 -35.15
CA GLY A 128 -19.83 47.04 -34.98
C GLY A 128 -20.48 46.61 -33.67
N LYS A 129 -20.39 47.48 -32.66
CA LYS A 129 -21.09 47.37 -31.38
C LYS A 129 -22.59 47.11 -31.57
N ARG A 130 -23.10 46.02 -31.00
CA ARG A 130 -24.43 45.97 -30.40
C ARG A 130 -24.36 45.16 -29.11
N GLN A 131 -24.61 45.87 -28.01
CA GLN A 131 -24.97 45.29 -26.72
C GLN A 131 -26.41 44.81 -26.86
N GLU A 132 -26.63 43.50 -26.88
CA GLU A 132 -27.88 42.90 -26.46
C GLU A 132 -27.55 41.91 -25.36
N THR A 133 -28.03 42.24 -24.17
CA THR A 133 -28.01 41.43 -22.96
C THR A 133 -28.91 40.22 -23.16
N GLU A 134 -28.35 39.16 -23.77
CA GLU A 134 -28.93 37.82 -23.68
C GLU A 134 -28.46 37.17 -22.38
N ARG A 135 -29.42 36.92 -21.48
CA ARG A 135 -29.20 36.16 -20.26
C ARG A 135 -28.78 34.74 -20.67
N PRO A 136 -27.68 34.17 -20.14
CA PRO A 136 -27.33 32.80 -20.45
C PRO A 136 -28.42 31.89 -19.89
N VAL A 137 -29.07 31.15 -20.80
CA VAL A 137 -29.93 30.02 -20.44
C VAL A 137 -29.05 29.04 -19.67
N GLN A 138 -29.28 28.92 -18.38
CA GLN A 138 -28.67 27.89 -17.53
C GLN A 138 -29.10 26.52 -18.08
N ARG A 139 -28.28 25.92 -18.95
CA ARG A 139 -28.29 24.47 -19.14
C ARG A 139 -27.77 23.88 -17.84
N ASN A 140 -28.62 23.10 -17.17
CA ASN A 140 -28.21 22.28 -16.04
C ASN A 140 -27.01 21.43 -16.47
N VAL A 141 -25.83 21.73 -15.92
CA VAL A 141 -24.63 20.93 -16.12
C VAL A 141 -24.86 19.66 -15.30
N GLU A 142 -25.21 18.57 -15.98
CA GLU A 142 -25.16 17.23 -15.40
C GLU A 142 -23.77 16.99 -14.82
N SER A 143 -23.68 16.44 -13.61
CA SER A 143 -22.39 16.28 -12.95
C SER A 143 -21.50 15.33 -13.76
N ARG A 144 -20.17 15.56 -13.77
CA ARG A 144 -19.21 14.69 -14.47
C ARG A 144 -19.35 13.22 -14.06
N GLU A 145 -19.81 12.98 -12.84
CA GLU A 145 -19.99 11.66 -12.24
C GLU A 145 -21.23 10.93 -12.78
N ASP A 146 -22.25 11.65 -13.26
CA ASP A 146 -23.45 11.04 -13.86
C ASP A 146 -23.19 10.51 -15.28
N LEU A 147 -22.23 11.11 -15.97
CA LEU A 147 -21.89 10.81 -17.37
C LEU A 147 -20.93 9.63 -17.52
N ILE A 148 -20.01 9.43 -16.57
CA ILE A 148 -18.94 8.43 -16.69
C ILE A 148 -19.01 7.48 -15.50
N ARG A 149 -19.56 6.28 -15.72
CA ARG A 149 -19.60 5.21 -14.72
C ARG A 149 -18.33 4.37 -14.83
N ILE A 150 -17.60 4.17 -13.73
CA ILE A 150 -16.35 3.39 -13.71
C ILE A 150 -16.49 2.21 -12.74
N ASP A 151 -16.28 0.99 -13.25
CA ASP A 151 -16.21 -0.23 -12.44
C ASP A 151 -15.07 -1.17 -12.88
N GLY A 152 -14.84 -2.23 -12.12
CA GLY A 152 -13.83 -3.25 -12.35
C GLY A 152 -14.40 -4.60 -12.79
N GLY A 153 -13.85 -5.18 -13.85
CA GLY A 153 -14.13 -6.56 -14.28
C GLY A 153 -13.13 -7.56 -13.69
N ILE A 154 -12.85 -8.63 -14.43
CA ILE A 154 -12.00 -9.73 -13.98
C ILE A 154 -10.59 -9.25 -13.60
N GLY A 155 -10.11 -9.72 -12.45
CA GLY A 155 -8.77 -9.44 -11.93
C GLY A 155 -8.53 -8.02 -11.43
N ILE A 156 -9.57 -7.19 -11.37
CA ILE A 156 -9.64 -6.03 -10.48
C ILE A 156 -10.22 -6.49 -9.13
N GLY A 157 -9.51 -6.16 -8.05
CA GLY A 157 -9.95 -6.55 -6.72
C GLY A 157 -11.21 -5.83 -6.26
N ARG A 158 -11.97 -6.45 -5.35
CA ARG A 158 -13.08 -5.82 -4.62
C ARG A 158 -12.67 -5.52 -3.20
N VAL A 159 -13.00 -4.33 -2.72
CA VAL A 159 -12.70 -3.90 -1.35
C VAL A 159 -13.63 -4.64 -0.38
N THR A 160 -13.07 -5.39 0.56
CA THR A 160 -13.81 -6.15 1.58
C THR A 160 -13.66 -5.55 2.98
N LYS A 161 -12.63 -4.72 3.20
CA LYS A 161 -12.38 -4.02 4.48
C LYS A 161 -12.48 -2.50 4.34
N PRO A 162 -12.91 -1.78 5.39
CA PRO A 162 -12.91 -0.31 5.40
C PRO A 162 -11.48 0.24 5.54
N GLY A 163 -11.31 1.55 5.34
CA GLY A 163 -10.02 2.25 5.51
C GLY A 163 -9.16 2.33 4.24
N LEU A 164 -9.62 1.72 3.15
CA LEU A 164 -9.04 1.90 1.81
C LEU A 164 -9.65 3.12 1.11
N ASP A 165 -9.01 3.54 0.02
CA ASP A 165 -9.43 4.70 -0.79
C ASP A 165 -10.86 4.55 -1.36
N GLN A 166 -11.27 3.31 -1.66
CA GLN A 166 -12.59 2.98 -2.16
C GLN A 166 -13.44 2.28 -1.08
N PRO A 167 -14.78 2.50 -1.05
CA PRO A 167 -15.64 1.90 -0.05
C PRO A 167 -15.78 0.38 -0.23
N VAL A 168 -16.21 -0.31 0.82
CA VAL A 168 -16.49 -1.75 0.80
C VAL A 168 -17.50 -2.08 -0.31
N GLY A 169 -17.20 -3.13 -1.07
CA GLY A 169 -17.94 -3.58 -2.25
C GLY A 169 -17.47 -2.95 -3.56
N ALA A 170 -16.81 -1.80 -3.55
CA ALA A 170 -16.35 -1.14 -4.76
C ALA A 170 -15.13 -1.84 -5.39
N ALA A 171 -14.95 -1.64 -6.70
CA ALA A 171 -13.70 -2.02 -7.37
C ALA A 171 -12.53 -1.22 -6.79
N ALA A 172 -11.41 -1.91 -6.56
CA ALA A 172 -10.15 -1.36 -6.05
C ALA A 172 -9.43 -0.51 -7.11
N ILE A 173 -10.10 0.54 -7.58
CA ILE A 173 -9.59 1.56 -8.50
C ILE A 173 -9.57 2.86 -7.71
N ASN A 174 -8.37 3.33 -7.36
CA ASN A 174 -8.24 4.49 -6.47
C ASN A 174 -8.74 5.78 -7.13
N SER A 175 -9.01 6.78 -6.29
CA SER A 175 -9.51 8.12 -6.64
C SER A 175 -8.71 8.81 -7.75
N VAL A 176 -7.37 8.78 -7.68
CA VAL A 176 -6.51 9.38 -8.73
C VAL A 176 -6.65 8.66 -10.07
N PRO A 177 -6.50 7.32 -10.19
CA PRO A 177 -6.82 6.60 -11.42
C PRO A 177 -8.24 6.83 -11.95
N ARG A 178 -9.26 6.87 -11.08
CA ARG A 178 -10.64 7.18 -11.50
C ARG A 178 -10.72 8.56 -12.13
N LYS A 179 -10.11 9.57 -11.51
CA LYS A 179 -10.04 10.93 -12.04
C LYS A 179 -9.30 10.98 -13.38
N MET A 180 -8.19 10.25 -13.52
CA MET A 180 -7.46 10.17 -14.79
C MET A 180 -8.32 9.57 -15.91
N ILE A 181 -9.07 8.51 -15.62
CA ILE A 181 -10.03 7.91 -16.57
C ILE A 181 -11.12 8.94 -16.92
N GLN A 182 -11.72 9.59 -15.92
CA GLN A 182 -12.77 10.60 -16.12
C GLN A 182 -12.28 11.76 -16.98
N ASP A 183 -11.12 12.35 -16.67
CA ASP A 183 -10.58 13.50 -17.40
C ASP A 183 -10.27 13.12 -18.87
N ALA A 184 -9.68 11.94 -19.10
CA ALA A 184 -9.37 11.45 -20.45
C ALA A 184 -10.62 11.17 -21.29
N VAL A 185 -11.64 10.53 -20.70
CA VAL A 185 -12.90 10.21 -21.38
C VAL A 185 -13.74 11.46 -21.60
N TYR A 186 -13.81 12.36 -20.61
CA TYR A 186 -14.60 13.58 -20.70
C TYR A 186 -14.12 14.49 -21.83
N ALA A 187 -12.79 14.63 -22.01
CA ALA A 187 -12.23 15.42 -23.10
C ALA A 187 -12.72 14.93 -24.49
N LEU A 188 -12.83 13.61 -24.68
CA LEU A 188 -13.33 13.03 -25.94
C LEU A 188 -14.83 13.26 -26.14
N LEU A 189 -15.62 13.12 -25.07
CA LEU A 189 -17.07 13.36 -25.13
C LEU A 189 -17.38 14.83 -25.44
N GLU A 190 -16.59 15.75 -24.88
CA GLU A 190 -16.70 17.19 -25.17
C GLU A 190 -16.33 17.50 -26.62
N GLU A 191 -15.28 16.89 -27.16
CA GLU A 191 -14.92 17.00 -28.59
C GLU A 191 -16.01 16.47 -29.53
N ALA A 192 -16.72 15.41 -29.13
CA ALA A 192 -17.76 14.77 -29.95
C ALA A 192 -19.08 15.56 -30.00
N GLY A 193 -19.28 16.55 -29.13
CA GLY A 193 -20.42 17.48 -29.19
C GLY A 193 -21.76 16.95 -28.67
N GLU A 194 -21.88 15.65 -28.35
CA GLU A 194 -23.02 15.06 -27.64
C GLU A 194 -22.52 14.24 -26.44
N LEU A 195 -22.92 14.64 -25.22
CA LEU A 195 -22.54 13.98 -23.97
C LEU A 195 -23.40 12.73 -23.77
N PHE A 196 -23.00 11.63 -24.42
CA PHE A 196 -23.59 10.32 -24.13
C PHE A 196 -23.04 9.79 -22.81
N PRO A 197 -23.88 9.27 -21.90
CA PRO A 197 -23.37 8.58 -20.73
C PRO A 197 -22.67 7.28 -21.14
N VAL A 198 -21.45 7.08 -20.64
CA VAL A 198 -20.60 5.94 -20.94
C VAL A 198 -20.28 5.16 -19.67
N SER A 199 -20.35 3.83 -19.77
CA SER A 199 -19.84 2.92 -18.75
C SER A 199 -18.46 2.42 -19.15
N ILE A 200 -17.50 2.51 -18.23
CA ILE A 200 -16.13 2.04 -18.38
C ILE A 200 -15.88 0.90 -17.40
N THR A 201 -15.54 -0.28 -17.93
CA THR A 201 -15.16 -1.45 -17.12
C THR A 201 -13.68 -1.74 -17.34
N ILE A 202 -12.88 -1.60 -16.29
CA ILE A 202 -11.44 -1.92 -16.32
C ILE A 202 -11.23 -3.38 -15.94
N SER A 203 -10.49 -4.15 -16.73
CA SER A 203 -10.20 -5.57 -16.45
C SER A 203 -8.71 -5.87 -16.58
N ILE A 204 -8.20 -6.72 -15.71
CA ILE A 204 -6.81 -7.19 -15.74
C ILE A 204 -6.83 -8.70 -15.46
N PRO A 205 -7.09 -9.57 -16.44
CA PRO A 205 -7.26 -11.01 -16.19
C PRO A 205 -6.10 -11.66 -15.41
N ALA A 206 -4.85 -11.31 -15.74
CA ALA A 206 -3.66 -11.77 -15.02
C ALA A 206 -3.55 -11.23 -13.58
N GLY A 207 -4.35 -10.21 -13.24
CA GLY A 207 -4.46 -9.60 -11.93
C GLY A 207 -4.97 -10.56 -10.85
N VAL A 208 -5.76 -11.58 -11.20
CA VAL A 208 -6.22 -12.60 -10.24
C VAL A 208 -5.04 -13.33 -9.59
N GLU A 209 -4.09 -13.79 -10.40
CA GLU A 209 -2.91 -14.50 -9.90
C GLU A 209 -1.85 -13.55 -9.35
N ALA A 210 -1.69 -12.37 -9.96
CA ALA A 210 -0.76 -11.36 -9.47
C ALA A 210 -1.11 -10.92 -8.04
N ALA A 211 -2.40 -10.74 -7.72
CA ALA A 211 -2.87 -10.27 -6.43
C ALA A 211 -2.41 -11.15 -5.26
N LYS A 212 -2.31 -12.48 -5.45
CA LYS A 212 -1.85 -13.43 -4.43
C LYS A 212 -0.41 -13.16 -3.97
N LYS A 213 0.38 -12.43 -4.77
CA LYS A 213 1.76 -12.05 -4.48
C LYS A 213 1.91 -10.58 -4.05
N THR A 214 0.80 -9.91 -3.75
CA THR A 214 0.76 -8.51 -3.31
C THR A 214 0.23 -8.40 -1.87
N PHE A 215 0.19 -7.19 -1.33
CA PHE A 215 -0.44 -6.90 -0.04
C PHE A 215 -1.98 -6.88 -0.09
N ASN A 216 -2.59 -6.98 -1.28
CA ASN A 216 -4.05 -6.91 -1.43
C ASN A 216 -4.83 -7.87 -0.51
N PRO A 217 -4.46 -9.16 -0.37
CA PRO A 217 -5.19 -10.07 0.52
C PRO A 217 -5.19 -9.60 1.98
N VAL A 218 -4.05 -9.07 2.45
CA VAL A 218 -3.90 -8.57 3.83
C VAL A 218 -4.71 -7.29 4.05
N LEU A 219 -4.74 -6.41 3.04
CA LEU A 219 -5.46 -5.14 3.07
C LEU A 219 -6.99 -5.29 2.96
N GLY A 220 -7.51 -6.49 2.68
CA GLY A 220 -8.94 -6.70 2.42
C GLY A 220 -9.33 -6.32 1.00
N ILE A 221 -8.55 -6.76 0.02
CA ILE A 221 -8.85 -6.65 -1.40
C ILE A 221 -8.79 -8.03 -2.03
N GLU A 222 -9.93 -8.51 -2.52
CA GLU A 222 -10.11 -9.88 -2.98
C GLU A 222 -10.42 -9.99 -4.47
N GLY A 223 -10.04 -11.10 -5.10
CA GLY A 223 -10.36 -11.41 -6.50
C GLY A 223 -9.49 -10.72 -7.55
N GLY A 224 -8.56 -9.83 -7.17
CA GLY A 224 -7.70 -9.13 -8.12
C GLY A 224 -6.77 -8.07 -7.52
N ILE A 225 -6.01 -7.42 -8.40
CA ILE A 225 -5.10 -6.33 -8.03
C ILE A 225 -5.84 -4.99 -7.94
N SER A 226 -5.20 -4.02 -7.31
CA SER A 226 -5.68 -2.64 -7.26
C SER A 226 -5.13 -1.83 -8.45
N VAL A 227 -5.96 -0.96 -9.02
CA VAL A 227 -5.53 0.06 -9.96
C VAL A 227 -5.17 1.30 -9.17
N LEU A 228 -3.87 1.59 -9.10
CA LEU A 228 -3.28 2.59 -8.22
C LEU A 228 -2.27 3.45 -8.96
N GLY A 229 -1.89 4.56 -8.34
CA GLY A 229 -0.94 5.53 -8.89
C GLY A 229 -1.35 6.95 -8.53
N THR A 230 -0.55 7.62 -7.71
CA THR A 230 -0.80 9.02 -7.29
C THR A 230 -0.25 10.03 -8.29
N SER A 231 0.87 9.70 -8.93
CA SER A 231 1.59 10.57 -9.87
C SER A 231 1.35 10.19 -11.33
N GLY A 232 0.82 8.98 -11.57
CA GLY A 232 0.76 8.33 -12.90
C GLY A 232 2.09 7.68 -13.33
N ILE A 233 3.19 7.89 -12.60
CA ILE A 233 4.54 7.42 -12.95
C ILE A 233 5.04 6.41 -11.92
N VAL A 234 5.70 5.35 -12.40
CA VAL A 234 6.41 4.38 -11.56
C VAL A 234 7.86 4.81 -11.48
N GLU A 235 8.30 5.18 -10.28
CA GLU A 235 9.71 5.42 -9.99
C GLU A 235 10.33 4.19 -9.34
N PRO A 236 11.40 3.63 -9.94
CA PRO A 236 12.05 2.43 -9.41
C PRO A 236 12.50 2.57 -7.96
N MET A 237 12.28 1.53 -7.14
CA MET A 237 12.73 1.46 -5.74
C MET A 237 12.33 2.69 -4.90
N SER A 238 11.09 3.16 -5.01
CA SER A 238 10.61 4.32 -4.24
C SER A 238 10.37 3.97 -2.76
N GLU A 239 11.11 4.63 -1.86
CA GLU A 239 10.85 4.54 -0.43
C GLU A 239 9.47 5.09 -0.08
N GLU A 240 9.01 6.13 -0.78
CA GLU A 240 7.70 6.74 -0.57
C GLU A 240 6.58 5.72 -0.86
N ALA A 241 6.73 4.89 -1.90
CA ALA A 241 5.77 3.83 -2.21
C ALA A 241 5.71 2.75 -1.12
N LEU A 242 6.85 2.40 -0.50
CA LEU A 242 6.91 1.46 0.61
C LEU A 242 6.25 2.04 1.87
N VAL A 243 6.53 3.31 2.19
CA VAL A 243 5.91 4.01 3.31
C VAL A 243 4.40 4.17 3.11
N GLU A 244 3.95 4.43 1.88
CA GLU A 244 2.52 4.52 1.56
C GLU A 244 1.81 3.17 1.72
N THR A 245 2.49 2.06 1.44
CA THR A 245 1.97 0.72 1.73
C THR A 245 1.76 0.51 3.23
N ILE A 246 2.70 0.97 4.06
CA ILE A 246 2.57 0.95 5.53
C ILE A 246 1.38 1.80 5.98
N ARG A 247 1.27 3.03 5.46
CA ARG A 247 0.14 3.94 5.75
C ARG A 247 -1.20 3.31 5.39
N THR A 248 -1.29 2.69 4.22
CA THR A 248 -2.52 2.01 3.75
C THR A 248 -2.92 0.90 4.71
N HIS A 249 -1.98 0.07 5.16
CA HIS A 249 -2.27 -0.98 6.13
C HIS A 249 -2.74 -0.40 7.47
N LEU A 250 -2.07 0.65 7.98
CA LEU A 250 -2.49 1.32 9.21
C LEU A 250 -3.89 1.95 9.11
N ASN A 251 -4.26 2.52 7.95
CA ASN A 251 -5.60 3.04 7.73
C ASN A 251 -6.68 1.94 7.80
N VAL A 252 -6.40 0.75 7.25
CA VAL A 252 -7.30 -0.41 7.37
C VAL A 252 -7.48 -0.79 8.83
N LEU A 253 -6.39 -0.99 9.57
CA LEU A 253 -6.45 -1.32 11.00
C LEU A 253 -7.22 -0.24 11.80
N LYS A 254 -6.98 1.04 11.50
CA LYS A 254 -7.68 2.14 12.16
C LYS A 254 -9.18 2.13 11.88
N ALA A 255 -9.57 1.84 10.63
CA ALA A 255 -10.97 1.75 10.24
C ALA A 255 -11.68 0.52 10.81
N GLU A 256 -10.94 -0.56 11.09
CA GLU A 256 -11.39 -1.71 11.88
C GLU A 256 -11.51 -1.38 13.39
N GLY A 257 -11.14 -0.17 13.81
CA GLY A 257 -11.24 0.27 15.22
C GLY A 257 -10.05 -0.11 16.09
N ARG A 258 -8.97 -0.66 15.51
CA ARG A 258 -7.75 -1.02 16.23
C ARG A 258 -7.12 0.22 16.87
N LYS A 259 -6.62 0.07 18.10
CA LYS A 259 -5.87 1.12 18.80
C LYS A 259 -4.42 0.75 19.00
N TRP A 260 -4.06 -0.51 18.82
CA TRP A 260 -2.69 -0.99 18.96
C TRP A 260 -2.17 -1.56 17.65
N VAL A 261 -0.92 -1.23 17.32
CA VAL A 261 -0.23 -1.72 16.12
C VAL A 261 0.86 -2.68 16.54
N ILE A 262 1.01 -3.78 15.82
CA ILE A 262 2.18 -4.64 15.94
C ILE A 262 2.89 -4.65 14.60
N ALA A 263 4.13 -4.16 14.60
CA ALA A 263 4.94 -3.98 13.43
C ALA A 263 6.17 -4.89 13.44
N VAL A 264 6.46 -5.50 12.29
CA VAL A 264 7.59 -6.41 12.10
C VAL A 264 8.42 -5.98 10.89
N PRO A 265 9.77 -6.07 10.93
CA PRO A 265 10.59 -5.74 9.77
C PRO A 265 10.36 -6.63 8.53
N GLY A 266 9.73 -7.80 8.71
CA GLY A 266 9.44 -8.75 7.64
C GLY A 266 9.09 -10.13 8.20
N ASN A 267 8.92 -11.10 7.31
CA ASN A 267 8.38 -12.44 7.62
C ASN A 267 9.16 -13.20 8.70
N MET A 268 10.49 -13.04 8.76
CA MET A 268 11.29 -13.65 9.82
C MET A 268 10.90 -13.13 11.21
N GLY A 269 10.69 -11.82 11.35
CA GLY A 269 10.23 -11.22 12.60
C GLY A 269 8.80 -11.65 12.95
N ALA A 270 7.92 -11.77 11.96
CA ALA A 270 6.57 -12.30 12.13
C ALA A 270 6.60 -13.73 12.69
N GLY A 271 7.38 -14.63 12.08
CA GLY A 271 7.47 -16.03 12.52
C GLY A 271 8.14 -16.20 13.89
N PHE A 272 9.08 -15.33 14.27
CA PHE A 272 9.64 -15.34 15.63
C PHE A 272 8.62 -14.88 16.67
N LEU A 273 7.85 -13.83 16.36
CA LEU A 273 6.77 -13.38 17.24
C LEU A 273 5.68 -14.44 17.39
N GLU A 274 5.27 -15.07 16.29
CA GLU A 274 4.32 -16.19 16.30
C GLU A 274 4.77 -17.32 17.24
N ARG A 275 6.01 -17.77 17.09
CA ARG A 275 6.59 -18.80 17.97
C ARG A 275 6.60 -18.37 19.43
N TYR A 276 7.05 -17.14 19.70
CA TYR A 276 7.08 -16.58 21.05
C TYR A 276 5.69 -16.61 21.71
N LEU A 277 4.66 -16.22 20.96
CA LEU A 277 3.27 -16.19 21.41
C LEU A 277 2.71 -17.58 21.76
N VAL A 278 3.06 -18.59 20.96
CA VAL A 278 2.69 -19.99 21.20
C VAL A 278 3.43 -20.55 22.42
N GLU A 279 4.76 -20.39 22.47
CA GLU A 279 5.60 -20.97 23.52
C GLU A 279 5.36 -20.36 24.91
N HIS A 280 5.03 -19.07 24.99
CA HIS A 280 4.82 -18.35 26.26
C HIS A 280 3.37 -18.34 26.73
N GLY A 281 2.51 -19.21 26.18
CA GLY A 281 1.13 -19.36 26.63
C GLY A 281 0.24 -18.15 26.38
N LYS A 282 0.67 -17.19 25.54
CA LYS A 282 -0.13 -16.00 25.22
C LYS A 282 -1.30 -16.32 24.26
N PHE A 283 -1.37 -17.57 23.75
CA PHE A 283 -2.45 -18.12 22.92
C PHE A 283 -2.82 -19.59 23.23
N CYS A 284 -2.29 -20.22 24.29
CA CYS A 284 -2.29 -21.69 24.38
C CYS A 284 -3.69 -22.35 24.31
N THR A 285 -3.82 -23.26 23.34
CA THR A 285 -4.59 -24.51 23.45
C THR A 285 -3.68 -25.59 24.05
N ASP A 286 -4.19 -26.35 25.01
CA ASP A 286 -3.49 -27.49 25.60
C ASP A 286 -3.26 -28.62 24.57
N ALA A 287 -2.09 -28.62 23.94
CA ALA A 287 -1.52 -29.81 23.31
C ALA A 287 -0.02 -29.60 23.08
N HIS A 288 0.79 -29.69 24.15
CA HIS A 288 2.15 -30.23 24.16
C HIS A 288 2.78 -30.06 25.56
N GLN A 289 2.11 -30.54 26.61
CA GLN A 289 2.83 -30.96 27.81
C GLN A 289 3.35 -32.38 27.58
N GLY A 290 4.65 -32.45 27.32
CA GLY A 290 5.38 -33.71 27.23
C GLY A 290 6.86 -33.47 27.43
N SER A 291 7.30 -33.49 28.70
CA SER A 291 8.67 -33.78 29.20
C SER A 291 9.82 -32.88 28.67
N ASN A 292 10.61 -32.19 29.47
CA ASN A 292 11.15 -32.53 30.79
C ASN A 292 11.50 -31.26 31.58
N ALA A 293 11.14 -31.29 32.86
CA ALA A 293 11.66 -30.45 33.91
C ALA A 293 13.09 -30.87 34.29
N ALA A 294 13.88 -29.89 34.72
CA ALA A 294 14.89 -30.07 35.76
C ALA A 294 14.89 -28.80 36.63
N ASP A 295 14.21 -28.92 37.77
CA ASP A 295 14.41 -28.29 39.07
C ASP A 295 15.01 -26.87 39.15
N THR A 296 14.23 -25.93 39.69
CA THR A 296 14.32 -25.64 41.14
C THR A 296 13.16 -24.76 41.61
N ASP A 297 12.59 -25.17 42.74
CA ASP A 297 11.49 -24.55 43.45
C ASP A 297 11.77 -23.12 43.94
N ALA A 298 10.64 -22.40 44.10
CA ALA A 298 10.37 -21.33 45.06
C ALA A 298 10.20 -19.90 44.51
N ALA A 299 9.17 -19.70 43.68
CA ALA A 299 8.46 -18.41 43.59
C ALA A 299 7.00 -18.53 43.08
N VAL A 300 6.39 -19.72 43.17
CA VAL A 300 5.04 -19.97 42.68
C VAL A 300 4.09 -20.04 43.88
N GLU A 301 3.69 -18.88 44.42
CA GLU A 301 2.48 -18.80 45.25
C GLU A 301 1.93 -17.37 45.45
N ALA A 302 2.40 -16.36 44.70
CA ALA A 302 1.95 -14.97 44.88
C ALA A 302 1.27 -14.30 43.66
N GLU A 303 1.13 -14.96 42.52
CA GLU A 303 0.51 -14.35 41.31
C GLU A 303 -0.85 -14.94 40.88
N GLN A 304 -1.48 -15.75 41.72
CA GLN A 304 -2.77 -16.41 41.40
C GLN A 304 -4.03 -15.64 41.84
N MET A 305 -3.93 -14.37 42.23
CA MET A 305 -5.10 -13.56 42.62
C MET A 305 -5.19 -12.23 41.86
N ALA A 306 -5.16 -12.26 40.53
CA ALA A 306 -5.67 -11.17 39.68
C ALA A 306 -5.88 -11.61 38.21
N TYR A 307 -6.36 -12.83 37.97
CA TYR A 307 -6.72 -13.27 36.62
C TYR A 307 -8.23 -13.46 36.56
N GLY A 308 -8.92 -12.45 36.03
CA GLY A 308 -10.28 -12.62 35.53
C GLY A 308 -10.25 -13.65 34.42
N GLU A 309 -11.11 -14.65 34.55
CA GLU A 309 -11.29 -15.78 33.63
C GLU A 309 -11.35 -15.29 32.17
N LEU A 310 -10.30 -15.56 31.40
CA LEU A 310 -10.36 -15.58 29.95
C LEU A 310 -10.80 -17.00 29.57
N SER A 311 -11.85 -17.10 28.77
CA SER A 311 -12.50 -18.35 28.40
C SER A 311 -11.54 -19.32 27.71
N THR A 312 -11.61 -20.57 28.15
CA THR A 312 -10.88 -21.73 27.65
C THR A 312 -11.44 -22.17 26.30
N GLU A 313 -10.96 -21.57 25.21
CA GLU A 313 -11.00 -22.09 23.82
C GLU A 313 -10.33 -21.04 22.90
N THR A 314 -8.99 -20.98 22.85
CA THR A 314 -8.31 -20.11 21.87
C THR A 314 -8.29 -20.83 20.52
N GLU A 315 -9.31 -20.63 19.71
CA GLU A 315 -9.42 -21.23 18.38
C GLU A 315 -8.21 -20.81 17.47
N PRO A 316 -7.74 -21.70 16.56
CA PRO A 316 -6.74 -21.37 15.53
C PRO A 316 -7.02 -20.08 14.74
N SER A 317 -8.28 -19.63 14.73
CA SER A 317 -8.77 -18.38 14.14
C SER A 317 -8.18 -17.12 14.78
N LEU A 318 -7.89 -17.11 16.10
CA LEU A 318 -7.37 -15.92 16.78
C LEU A 318 -5.90 -15.65 16.41
N LEU A 319 -5.07 -16.70 16.38
CA LEU A 319 -3.67 -16.58 15.95
C LEU A 319 -3.60 -16.19 14.47
N GLU A 320 -4.44 -16.78 13.62
CA GLU A 320 -4.53 -16.39 12.21
C GLU A 320 -4.95 -14.92 12.06
N GLY A 321 -5.98 -14.48 12.81
CA GLY A 321 -6.41 -13.08 12.87
C GLY A 321 -5.30 -12.14 13.33
N PHE A 322 -4.53 -12.54 14.35
CA PHE A 322 -3.36 -11.80 14.83
C PHE A 322 -2.29 -11.67 13.75
N MET A 323 -1.91 -12.78 13.11
CA MET A 323 -0.88 -12.80 12.08
C MET A 323 -1.29 -11.94 10.87
N ASN A 324 -2.57 -11.94 10.51
CA ASN A 324 -3.12 -11.09 9.47
C ASN A 324 -3.15 -9.60 9.84
N SER A 325 -3.08 -9.26 11.13
CA SER A 325 -3.02 -7.86 11.61
C SER A 325 -1.60 -7.28 11.68
N LEU A 326 -0.56 -8.11 11.46
CA LEU A 326 0.83 -7.67 11.57
C LEU A 326 1.22 -6.71 10.45
N VAL A 327 1.70 -5.52 10.83
CA VAL A 327 2.18 -4.52 9.88
C VAL A 327 3.63 -4.81 9.50
N THR A 328 3.87 -5.12 8.23
CA THR A 328 5.24 -5.24 7.71
C THR A 328 5.81 -3.85 7.43
N MET A 329 6.80 -3.44 8.24
CA MET A 329 7.40 -2.09 8.15
C MET A 329 8.73 -2.04 7.37
N SER A 330 9.22 -3.17 6.88
CA SER A 330 10.53 -3.26 6.21
C SER A 330 11.63 -2.65 7.10
N ASN A 331 12.37 -1.64 6.61
CA ASN A 331 13.42 -0.98 7.38
C ASN A 331 12.96 0.32 8.06
N PHE A 332 11.72 0.77 7.85
CA PHE A 332 11.25 2.12 8.14
C PHE A 332 10.65 2.30 9.54
N VAL A 333 11.37 1.88 10.58
CA VAL A 333 10.89 1.92 11.99
C VAL A 333 10.37 3.31 12.37
N GLY A 334 11.17 4.36 12.13
CA GLY A 334 10.79 5.72 12.49
C GLY A 334 9.55 6.22 11.75
N LYS A 335 9.43 5.93 10.45
CA LYS A 335 8.27 6.34 9.66
C LYS A 335 7.01 5.62 10.12
N THR A 336 7.10 4.33 10.46
CA THR A 336 5.96 3.58 11.00
C THR A 336 5.46 4.16 12.32
N ILE A 337 6.37 4.57 13.21
CA ILE A 337 6.01 5.26 14.47
C ILE A 337 5.32 6.60 14.16
N ASP A 338 5.88 7.41 13.25
CA ASP A 338 5.29 8.70 12.87
C ASP A 338 3.87 8.52 12.33
N LEU A 339 3.67 7.53 11.45
CA LEU A 339 2.37 7.22 10.86
C LEU A 339 1.38 6.75 11.93
N ALA A 340 1.81 5.91 12.86
CA ALA A 340 0.95 5.45 13.95
C ALA A 340 0.51 6.61 14.87
N ALA A 341 1.41 7.55 15.14
CA ALA A 341 1.09 8.77 15.89
C ALA A 341 0.12 9.68 15.11
N GLU A 342 0.40 9.93 13.83
CA GLU A 342 -0.43 10.76 12.94
C GLU A 342 -1.87 10.23 12.84
N LEU A 343 -2.03 8.90 12.78
CA LEU A 343 -3.34 8.24 12.72
C LEU A 343 -4.00 8.04 14.10
N GLY A 344 -3.35 8.49 15.18
CA GLY A 344 -3.87 8.46 16.54
C GLY A 344 -4.04 7.06 17.10
N PHE A 345 -3.08 6.17 16.89
CA PHE A 345 -3.01 4.89 17.60
C PHE A 345 -2.56 5.11 19.06
N SER A 346 -3.03 4.26 19.97
CA SER A 346 -2.67 4.32 21.40
C SER A 346 -1.26 3.78 21.65
N GLY A 347 -0.83 2.79 20.88
CA GLY A 347 0.52 2.24 20.97
C GLY A 347 0.95 1.40 19.78
N ILE A 348 2.25 1.23 19.65
CA ILE A 348 2.91 0.41 18.64
C ILE A 348 3.97 -0.49 19.29
N LEU A 349 3.90 -1.78 18.99
CA LEU A 349 4.90 -2.78 19.35
C LEU A 349 5.74 -3.13 18.12
N ILE A 350 7.06 -3.07 18.27
CA ILE A 350 8.00 -3.48 17.24
C ILE A 350 8.62 -4.82 17.63
N ALA A 351 8.44 -5.85 16.81
CA ALA A 351 8.98 -7.18 17.08
C ALA A 351 9.92 -7.64 15.96
N GLY A 352 11.13 -8.12 16.31
CA GLY A 352 12.05 -8.57 15.26
C GLY A 352 13.43 -9.01 15.72
N HIS A 353 14.27 -9.30 14.73
CA HIS A 353 15.63 -9.82 14.93
C HIS A 353 16.61 -8.76 15.43
N MET A 354 17.46 -9.15 16.39
CA MET A 354 18.49 -8.31 17.00
C MET A 354 19.42 -7.66 15.97
N GLY A 355 19.81 -8.37 14.91
CA GLY A 355 20.70 -7.85 13.87
C GLY A 355 20.15 -6.65 13.09
N LYS A 356 18.82 -6.42 13.11
CA LYS A 356 18.20 -5.20 12.59
C LYS A 356 17.91 -4.19 13.71
N LEU A 357 17.28 -4.64 14.78
CA LEU A 357 16.77 -3.76 15.84
C LEU A 357 17.87 -3.17 16.73
N VAL A 358 19.05 -3.78 16.80
CA VAL A 358 20.21 -3.25 17.55
C VAL A 358 20.59 -1.83 17.13
N LYS A 359 20.31 -1.44 15.87
CA LYS A 359 20.57 -0.08 15.36
C LYS A 359 19.76 1.00 16.12
N ILE A 360 18.58 0.65 16.62
CA ILE A 360 17.70 1.56 17.38
C ILE A 360 18.37 2.01 18.68
N GLY A 361 19.27 1.22 19.26
CA GLY A 361 20.01 1.58 20.48
C GLY A 361 20.91 2.82 20.32
N ASN A 362 21.23 3.22 19.10
CA ASN A 362 21.93 4.46 18.74
C ASN A 362 21.01 5.50 18.08
N GLY A 363 19.69 5.30 18.11
CA GLY A 363 18.71 6.20 17.48
C GLY A 363 18.61 6.07 15.97
N ILE A 364 19.19 5.03 15.37
CA ILE A 364 19.10 4.77 13.92
C ILE A 364 17.73 4.15 13.62
N MET A 365 16.82 4.97 13.11
CA MET A 365 15.40 4.62 12.87
C MET A 365 15.11 4.04 11.48
N ASN A 366 16.13 3.95 10.61
CA ASN A 366 16.08 3.16 9.39
C ASN A 366 17.06 1.99 9.52
N THR A 367 16.57 0.75 9.53
CA THR A 367 17.41 -0.42 9.84
C THR A 367 18.24 -0.94 8.67
N HIS A 368 18.16 -0.30 7.49
CA HIS A 368 18.95 -0.68 6.33
C HIS A 368 20.44 -0.34 6.55
N SER A 369 21.34 -1.31 6.33
CA SER A 369 22.78 -1.13 6.62
C SER A 369 23.44 -0.04 5.79
N ARG A 370 22.93 0.25 4.59
CA ARG A 370 23.43 1.33 3.73
C ARG A 370 23.11 2.73 4.26
N GLU A 371 22.05 2.87 5.06
CA GLU A 371 21.67 4.15 5.67
C GLU A 371 22.58 4.46 6.86
N ALA A 372 22.73 3.47 7.74
CA ALA A 372 23.74 3.48 8.78
C ALA A 372 23.95 2.05 9.30
N ASP A 373 25.21 1.63 9.41
CA ASP A 373 25.58 0.41 10.13
C ASP A 373 26.17 0.79 11.50
N GLY A 374 25.31 0.82 12.53
CA GLY A 374 25.70 1.11 13.91
C GLY A 374 25.63 -0.11 14.83
N ARG A 375 25.65 -1.33 14.26
CA ARG A 375 25.42 -2.57 15.01
C ARG A 375 26.50 -2.81 16.05
N MET A 376 27.77 -2.79 15.64
CA MET A 376 28.89 -3.03 16.56
C MET A 376 29.07 -1.88 17.54
N ASP A 377 28.85 -0.63 17.11
CA ASP A 377 28.90 0.53 17.99
C ASP A 377 27.86 0.47 19.11
N THR A 378 26.61 0.07 18.80
CA THR A 378 25.60 -0.17 19.84
C THR A 378 26.07 -1.29 20.78
N MET A 379 26.47 -2.45 20.25
CA MET A 379 26.86 -3.59 21.09
C MET A 379 28.04 -3.26 22.01
N LEU A 380 29.08 -2.63 21.46
CA LEU A 380 30.26 -2.21 22.19
C LEU A 380 29.93 -1.18 23.28
N SER A 381 29.16 -0.15 22.93
CA SER A 381 28.79 0.90 23.89
C SER A 381 27.85 0.39 24.99
N CYS A 382 26.95 -0.54 24.66
CA CYS A 382 26.09 -1.21 25.64
C CYS A 382 26.91 -2.14 26.55
N ALA A 383 27.86 -2.90 26.01
CA ALA A 383 28.73 -3.77 26.81
C ALA A 383 29.59 -2.98 27.80
N LEU A 384 30.18 -1.87 27.33
CA LEU A 384 30.91 -0.94 28.19
C LEU A 384 30.02 -0.37 29.31
N SER A 385 28.80 0.04 28.95
CA SER A 385 27.83 0.58 29.90
C SER A 385 27.27 -0.47 30.87
N ALA A 386 27.32 -1.76 30.50
CA ALA A 386 27.03 -2.87 31.38
C ALA A 386 28.15 -3.12 32.42
N GLY A 387 29.28 -2.40 32.31
CA GLY A 387 30.34 -2.39 33.31
C GLY A 387 31.56 -3.25 32.96
N THR A 388 31.68 -3.74 31.71
CA THR A 388 32.89 -4.47 31.32
C THR A 388 34.08 -3.53 31.10
N GLU A 389 35.22 -3.88 31.68
CA GLU A 389 36.52 -3.23 31.45
C GLU A 389 37.45 -4.10 30.58
N ASP A 390 36.98 -5.26 30.11
CA ASP A 390 37.75 -6.18 29.28
C ASP A 390 37.95 -5.62 27.86
N LEU A 391 39.10 -4.98 27.67
CA LEU A 391 39.49 -4.40 26.38
C LEU A 391 39.60 -5.44 25.26
N GLU A 392 39.93 -6.70 25.57
CA GLU A 392 40.02 -7.74 24.55
C GLU A 392 38.63 -8.18 24.11
N LEU A 393 37.67 -8.29 25.03
CA LEU A 393 36.26 -8.51 24.69
C LEU A 393 35.70 -7.37 23.82
N LEU A 394 35.92 -6.12 24.21
CA LEU A 394 35.45 -4.95 23.43
C LEU A 394 36.05 -4.92 22.03
N ARG A 395 37.34 -5.26 21.87
CA ARG A 395 37.99 -5.40 20.55
C ARG A 395 37.41 -6.54 19.72
N LYS A 396 37.07 -7.67 20.34
CA LYS A 396 36.39 -8.79 19.66
C LYS A 396 35.04 -8.34 19.11
N ILE A 397 34.21 -7.70 19.95
CA ILE A 397 32.90 -7.16 19.55
C ILE A 397 33.06 -6.18 18.38
N GLN A 398 33.99 -5.22 18.47
CA GLN A 398 34.20 -4.23 17.40
C GLN A 398 34.57 -4.86 16.05
N ARG A 399 35.30 -5.98 16.09
CA ARG A 399 35.79 -6.69 14.90
C ARG A 399 34.80 -7.72 14.36
N SER A 400 33.72 -8.00 15.09
CA SER A 400 32.70 -8.96 14.66
C SER A 400 32.01 -8.48 13.38
N ASN A 401 31.80 -9.40 12.45
CA ASN A 401 31.09 -9.11 11.19
C ASN A 401 29.57 -9.12 11.36
N THR A 402 29.09 -9.88 12.36
CA THR A 402 27.68 -10.10 12.60
C THR A 402 27.32 -9.80 14.04
N THR A 403 26.05 -9.41 14.26
CA THR A 403 25.52 -9.20 15.61
C THR A 403 25.54 -10.49 16.43
N ASP A 404 25.38 -11.65 15.79
CA ASP A 404 25.42 -12.95 16.46
C ASP A 404 26.81 -13.28 16.99
N GLU A 405 27.85 -13.05 16.20
CA GLU A 405 29.24 -13.22 16.64
C GLU A 405 29.56 -12.33 17.84
N ALA A 406 29.13 -11.07 17.82
CA ALA A 406 29.28 -10.17 18.97
C ALA A 406 28.51 -10.67 20.21
N MET A 407 27.28 -11.17 20.03
CA MET A 407 26.51 -11.76 21.12
C MET A 407 27.17 -13.01 21.69
N ASP A 408 27.79 -13.86 20.86
CA ASP A 408 28.51 -15.05 21.32
C ASP A 408 29.73 -14.70 22.19
N HIS A 409 30.47 -13.64 21.83
CA HIS A 409 31.54 -13.13 22.68
C HIS A 409 31.03 -12.63 24.04
N LEU A 410 29.90 -11.89 24.05
CA LEU A 410 29.27 -11.42 25.29
C LEU A 410 28.74 -12.57 26.15
N LYS A 411 28.18 -13.62 25.53
CA LYS A 411 27.73 -14.85 26.19
C LYS A 411 28.90 -15.57 26.85
N GLN A 412 30.02 -15.73 26.15
CA GLN A 412 31.24 -16.36 26.68
C GLN A 412 31.83 -15.58 27.86
N ALA A 413 31.69 -14.26 27.86
CA ALA A 413 32.12 -13.39 28.96
C ALA A 413 31.10 -13.30 30.11
N GLY A 414 29.90 -13.87 29.97
CA GLY A 414 28.87 -13.86 31.01
C GLY A 414 28.16 -12.52 31.22
N ILE A 415 28.24 -11.58 30.28
CA ILE A 415 27.66 -10.21 30.42
C ILE A 415 26.56 -9.90 29.39
N ILE A 416 26.08 -10.91 28.66
CA ILE A 416 25.09 -10.73 27.60
C ILE A 416 23.77 -10.16 28.10
N GLU A 417 23.26 -10.64 29.25
CA GLU A 417 21.99 -10.20 29.81
C GLU A 417 22.05 -8.72 30.23
N ASP A 418 23.10 -8.33 30.96
CA ASP A 418 23.34 -6.94 31.33
C ASP A 418 23.49 -6.03 30.10
N THR A 419 24.20 -6.51 29.07
CA THR A 419 24.37 -5.77 27.81
C THR A 419 23.05 -5.58 27.08
N ILE A 420 22.21 -6.62 27.00
CA ILE A 420 20.87 -6.55 26.41
C ILE A 420 19.98 -5.62 27.22
N ASN A 421 20.03 -5.67 28.55
CA ASN A 421 19.26 -4.78 29.43
C ASN A 421 19.62 -3.31 29.21
N VAL A 422 20.91 -2.98 29.06
CA VAL A 422 21.32 -1.61 28.69
C VAL A 422 20.81 -1.24 27.31
N PHE A 423 20.93 -2.14 26.33
CA PHE A 423 20.44 -1.90 24.98
C PHE A 423 18.93 -1.61 24.96
N LEU A 424 18.12 -2.42 25.66
CA LEU A 424 16.67 -2.27 25.71
C LEU A 424 16.26 -0.93 26.32
N LYS A 425 16.89 -0.52 27.43
CA LYS A 425 16.67 0.81 28.03
C LYS A 425 16.97 1.95 27.06
N ARG A 426 18.06 1.83 26.30
CA ARG A 426 18.44 2.83 25.29
C ARG A 426 17.48 2.85 24.11
N ALA A 427 17.10 1.69 23.61
CA ALA A 427 16.16 1.57 22.51
C ALA A 427 14.78 2.13 22.90
N ASP A 428 14.30 1.84 24.11
CA ASP A 428 13.06 2.38 24.65
C ASP A 428 13.05 3.91 24.68
N TRP A 429 14.15 4.51 25.18
CA TRP A 429 14.33 5.95 25.15
C TRP A 429 14.26 6.51 23.73
N HIS A 430 14.95 5.89 22.76
CA HIS A 430 14.94 6.34 21.37
C HIS A 430 13.57 6.21 20.70
N LEU A 431 12.84 5.13 20.97
CA LEU A 431 11.49 4.90 20.44
C LEU A 431 10.51 5.93 21.01
N THR A 432 10.51 6.13 22.33
CA THR A 432 9.68 7.12 23.02
C THR A 432 10.03 8.54 22.58
N HIS A 433 11.31 8.84 22.39
CA HIS A 433 11.74 10.14 21.89
C HIS A 433 11.28 10.38 20.45
N ARG A 434 11.29 9.34 19.59
CA ARG A 434 10.76 9.43 18.23
C ARG A 434 9.27 9.67 18.22
N SER A 435 8.52 9.00 19.10
CA SER A 435 7.07 9.13 19.19
C SER A 435 6.61 10.45 19.79
N ARG A 436 7.51 11.22 20.42
CA ARG A 436 7.20 12.48 21.13
C ARG A 436 6.11 12.32 22.21
N GLY A 437 5.92 11.10 22.71
CA GLY A 437 4.86 10.76 23.65
C GLY A 437 3.45 10.74 23.05
N GLU A 438 3.29 10.89 21.73
CA GLU A 438 2.00 10.86 21.05
C GLU A 438 1.45 9.44 20.93
N VAL A 439 2.34 8.45 20.82
CA VAL A 439 2.00 7.02 20.79
C VAL A 439 2.93 6.24 21.73
N ARG A 440 2.36 5.30 22.49
CA ARG A 440 3.17 4.41 23.35
C ARG A 440 4.00 3.47 22.47
N THR A 441 5.25 3.26 22.81
CA THR A 441 6.13 2.37 22.05
C THR A 441 6.54 1.18 22.89
N GLY A 442 6.69 0.03 22.26
CA GLY A 442 7.31 -1.15 22.85
C GLY A 442 8.14 -1.88 21.82
N MET A 443 9.10 -2.68 22.27
CA MET A 443 9.91 -3.51 21.38
C MET A 443 10.21 -4.87 22.00
N ILE A 444 10.10 -5.94 21.20
CA ILE A 444 10.52 -7.30 21.53
C ILE A 444 11.63 -7.70 20.57
N VAL A 445 12.70 -8.28 21.10
CA VAL A 445 13.89 -8.63 20.32
C VAL A 445 14.19 -10.12 20.39
N PHE A 446 14.49 -10.68 19.22
CA PHE A 446 14.77 -12.10 19.04
C PHE A 446 16.17 -12.34 18.48
N GLY A 447 16.78 -13.47 18.86
CA GLY A 447 18.02 -13.96 18.27
C GLY A 447 17.80 -14.67 16.93
N THR A 448 18.87 -15.15 16.33
CA THR A 448 18.84 -15.74 14.97
C THR A 448 18.06 -17.05 14.90
N LYS A 449 17.92 -17.77 16.01
CA LYS A 449 17.13 -19.00 16.07
C LYS A 449 15.68 -18.70 16.47
N GLY A 450 15.31 -17.44 16.66
CA GLY A 450 13.99 -17.01 17.14
C GLY A 450 13.84 -17.09 18.65
N GLU A 451 14.93 -17.30 19.38
CA GLU A 451 14.94 -17.25 20.84
C GLU A 451 14.64 -15.83 21.34
N TYR A 452 13.82 -15.72 22.38
CA TYR A 452 13.54 -14.46 23.05
C TYR A 452 14.81 -13.93 23.74
N LEU A 453 15.18 -12.68 23.45
CA LEU A 453 16.33 -12.02 24.07
C LEU A 453 15.93 -10.99 25.12
N GLY A 454 14.76 -10.37 24.98
CA GLY A 454 14.25 -9.36 25.89
C GLY A 454 13.27 -8.40 25.24
N GLU A 455 12.64 -7.57 26.06
CA GLU A 455 11.67 -6.57 25.63
C GLU A 455 11.81 -5.26 26.41
N THR A 456 11.33 -4.16 25.83
CA THR A 456 11.34 -2.85 26.49
C THR A 456 10.20 -2.73 27.50
N GLU A 457 10.32 -1.76 28.41
CA GLU A 457 9.26 -1.44 29.36
C GLU A 457 7.97 -1.07 28.60
N GLY A 458 6.85 -1.72 28.95
CA GLY A 458 5.55 -1.50 28.30
C GLY A 458 5.27 -2.37 27.06
N ALA A 459 6.24 -3.13 26.55
CA ALA A 459 6.03 -4.05 25.42
C ALA A 459 4.91 -5.08 25.69
N ASP A 460 4.95 -5.74 26.86
CA ASP A 460 3.92 -6.71 27.26
C ASP A 460 2.53 -6.08 27.39
N ALA A 461 2.43 -4.87 27.95
CA ALA A 461 1.16 -4.17 28.11
C ALA A 461 0.52 -3.81 26.74
N ILE A 462 1.34 -3.36 25.79
CA ILE A 462 0.90 -3.12 24.40
C ILE A 462 0.44 -4.42 23.77
N LEU A 463 1.25 -5.48 23.88
CA LEU A 463 0.94 -6.79 23.30
C LEU A 463 -0.40 -7.33 23.83
N ARG A 464 -0.60 -7.36 25.14
CA ARG A 464 -1.87 -7.80 25.75
C ARG A 464 -3.06 -6.97 25.31
N SER A 465 -2.87 -5.66 25.17
CA SER A 465 -3.95 -4.77 24.73
C SER A 465 -4.33 -5.01 23.27
N ALA A 466 -3.34 -5.27 22.41
CA ALA A 466 -3.57 -5.66 21.01
C ALA A 466 -4.27 -7.02 20.90
N LEU A 467 -3.85 -8.00 21.70
CA LEU A 467 -4.48 -9.33 21.75
C LEU A 467 -5.94 -9.25 22.21
N LYS A 468 -6.22 -8.45 23.23
CA LYS A 468 -7.58 -8.23 23.72
C LYS A 468 -8.50 -7.58 22.69
N GLU A 469 -7.97 -6.77 21.78
CA GLU A 469 -8.76 -6.20 20.67
C GLU A 469 -9.13 -7.25 19.61
N LEU A 470 -8.38 -8.34 19.47
CA LEU A 470 -8.67 -9.39 18.49
C LEU A 470 -9.74 -10.37 18.97
N ASP A 471 -9.93 -10.47 20.28
CA ASP A 471 -10.91 -11.31 20.96
C ASP A 471 -12.32 -10.65 21.03
N GLN A 472 -12.43 -9.38 20.62
CA GLN A 472 -13.66 -8.58 20.61
C GLN A 472 -14.15 -8.35 19.18
#